data_AF-A0A9W4ML50-F1
#
_entry.id   AF-A0A9W4ML50-F1
#
_cell.length_a   1.000
_cell.length_b   1.000
_cell.length_c   1.000
_cell.angle_alpha   90.00
_cell.angle_beta   90.00
_cell.angle_gamma   90.00
#
_symmetry.space_group_name_H-M   'P 1'
#
loop_
_entity.id
_entity.type
_entity.pdbx_description
1 polymer ?
#
loop_
_entity_poly.entity_id
_entity_poly.type
_entity_poly.pdbx_seq_one_letter_code
_entity_poly.pdbx_strand_id
1 'polypeptide(L)'
;MPARRNPPVTAEGLLHDLSVQMEHFSRFLEADLSPAIAETSTAVDFISRGASSRLWIVRLQTILRWSSLALEEEEWLRTQGLDRAHPKRQVRGVWSMPSFLRHLGRSSDHNACSALQQGRKLRRFEIEFGEGIALLFAPVLPTFRRLSLIEEAKAMQLLRASHTNILIDAQRLLYFKSKYQALVPRPILPIP
;
A
#
# COMPACT_ATOMS: atom_id res chain seq x y z
N MET A 1 -17.66 -5.96 31.28
CA MET A 1 -18.01 -5.28 30.00
C MET A 1 -17.30 -6.01 28.87
N PRO A 2 -17.99 -6.77 28.00
CA PRO A 2 -17.32 -7.35 26.84
C PRO A 2 -16.86 -6.21 25.92
N ALA A 3 -15.61 -6.29 25.44
CA ALA A 3 -15.09 -5.34 24.48
C ALA A 3 -16.01 -5.30 23.26
N ARG A 4 -16.57 -4.13 22.93
CA ARG A 4 -17.31 -3.90 21.68
C ARG A 4 -16.36 -4.26 20.53
N ARG A 5 -16.53 -5.47 19.97
CA ARG A 5 -15.86 -5.85 18.73
C ARG A 5 -16.42 -4.93 17.66
N ASN A 6 -15.57 -4.05 17.14
CA ASN A 6 -15.93 -3.24 15.97
C ASN A 6 -16.49 -4.17 14.89
N PRO A 7 -17.55 -3.75 14.18
CA PRO A 7 -18.15 -4.58 13.15
C PRO A 7 -17.10 -5.04 12.13
N PRO A 8 -17.25 -6.25 11.57
CA PRO A 8 -16.35 -6.74 10.53
C PRO A 8 -16.37 -5.77 9.34
N VAL A 9 -15.19 -5.52 8.79
CA VAL A 9 -15.06 -4.68 7.60
C VAL A 9 -15.37 -5.53 6.38
N THR A 10 -16.23 -5.04 5.50
CA THR A 10 -16.63 -5.70 4.26
C THR A 10 -16.00 -5.02 3.05
N ALA A 11 -15.87 -5.77 1.96
CA ALA A 11 -15.46 -5.29 0.65
C ALA A 11 -16.40 -4.18 0.14
N GLU A 12 -17.71 -4.36 0.27
CA GLU A 12 -18.70 -3.35 -0.11
C GLU A 12 -18.52 -2.07 0.69
N GLY A 13 -18.33 -2.17 2.01
CA GLY A 13 -18.10 -1.02 2.87
C GLY A 13 -16.83 -0.27 2.49
N LEU A 14 -15.74 -0.99 2.21
CA LEU A 14 -14.50 -0.40 1.72
C LEU A 14 -14.71 0.39 0.42
N LEU A 15 -15.39 -0.20 -0.56
CA LEU A 15 -15.59 0.43 -1.86
C LEU A 15 -16.58 1.58 -1.81
N HIS A 16 -17.62 1.47 -0.97
CA HIS A 16 -18.51 2.58 -0.67
C HIS A 16 -17.74 3.75 -0.05
N ASP A 17 -16.95 3.51 1.00
CA ASP A 17 -16.13 4.54 1.66
C ASP A 17 -15.14 5.16 0.66
N LEU A 18 -14.53 4.33 -0.19
CA LEU A 18 -13.61 4.77 -1.22
C LEU A 18 -14.31 5.69 -2.23
N SER A 19 -15.51 5.32 -2.69
CA SER A 19 -16.31 6.14 -3.60
C SER A 19 -16.67 7.50 -3.00
N VAL A 20 -17.03 7.55 -1.72
CA VAL A 20 -17.36 8.81 -1.03
C VAL A 20 -16.14 9.73 -0.90
N GLN A 21 -14.97 9.13 -0.65
CA GLN A 21 -13.73 9.89 -0.45
C GLN A 21 -13.00 10.23 -1.76
N MET A 22 -13.33 9.57 -2.87
CA MET A 22 -12.55 9.64 -4.11
C MET A 22 -12.45 11.04 -4.69
N GLU A 23 -13.56 11.79 -4.70
CA GLU A 23 -13.59 13.15 -5.23
C GLU A 23 -12.66 14.09 -4.44
N HIS A 24 -12.73 14.03 -3.11
CA HIS A 24 -11.89 14.85 -2.23
C HIS A 24 -10.42 14.44 -2.32
N PHE A 25 -10.15 13.13 -2.39
CA PHE A 25 -8.81 12.61 -2.54
C PHE A 25 -8.19 12.99 -3.89
N SER A 26 -8.96 12.93 -4.98
CA SER A 26 -8.51 13.34 -6.32
C SER A 26 -8.15 14.83 -6.34
N ARG A 27 -8.98 15.69 -5.76
CA ARG A 27 -8.65 17.12 -5.60
C ARG A 27 -7.35 17.35 -4.85
N PHE A 28 -7.10 16.60 -3.78
CA PHE A 28 -5.83 16.68 -3.05
C PHE A 28 -4.64 16.23 -3.90
N LEU A 29 -4.77 15.16 -4.67
CA LEU A 29 -3.69 14.71 -5.56
C LEU A 29 -3.33 15.78 -6.60
N GLU A 30 -4.34 16.45 -7.15
CA GLU A 30 -4.17 17.49 -8.17
C GLU A 30 -3.67 18.82 -7.59
N ALA A 31 -4.34 19.35 -6.56
CA ALA A 31 -4.10 20.70 -6.04
C ALA A 31 -2.94 20.79 -5.05
N ASP A 32 -2.75 19.74 -4.24
CA ASP A 32 -1.77 19.71 -3.18
C ASP A 32 -0.57 18.86 -3.63
N LEU A 33 -0.77 17.60 -4.04
CA LEU A 33 0.38 16.71 -4.27
C LEU A 33 1.15 16.98 -5.57
N SER A 34 0.49 17.43 -6.65
CA SER A 34 1.15 17.64 -7.95
C SER A 34 2.15 18.81 -7.96
N PRO A 35 1.79 20.00 -7.43
CA PRO A 35 2.71 21.14 -7.37
C PRO A 35 3.87 20.87 -6.40
N ALA A 36 3.60 20.22 -5.27
CA ALA A 36 4.59 19.80 -4.26
C ALA A 36 5.81 19.09 -4.82
N ILE A 37 5.54 18.25 -5.82
CA ILE A 37 6.51 17.34 -6.39
C ILE A 37 7.23 18.01 -7.58
N ALA A 38 6.59 19.00 -8.23
CA ALA A 38 7.22 19.81 -9.26
C ALA A 38 8.24 20.79 -8.67
N GLU A 39 7.94 21.36 -7.50
CA GLU A 39 8.81 22.27 -6.77
C GLU A 39 9.79 21.46 -5.90
N THR A 40 10.91 21.05 -6.49
CA THR A 40 11.90 20.16 -5.87
C THR A 40 12.77 20.87 -4.83
N SER A 41 12.15 21.46 -3.81
CA SER A 41 12.81 21.92 -2.59
C SER A 41 11.78 21.90 -1.48
N THR A 42 12.10 21.21 -0.38
CA THR A 42 11.29 21.15 0.86
C THR A 42 9.93 20.43 0.76
N ALA A 43 9.98 19.10 0.69
CA ALA A 43 8.91 18.20 1.14
C ALA A 43 8.44 18.46 2.61
N VAL A 44 9.08 19.41 3.30
CA VAL A 44 8.78 19.89 4.65
C VAL A 44 7.68 20.97 4.64
N ASP A 45 7.50 21.73 3.54
CA ASP A 45 6.56 22.86 3.52
C ASP A 45 5.11 22.47 3.20
N PHE A 46 4.88 21.21 2.80
CA PHE A 46 3.53 20.65 2.60
C PHE A 46 2.70 20.49 3.87
N ILE A 47 3.31 20.68 5.04
CA ILE A 47 2.68 20.52 6.35
C ILE A 47 1.68 21.67 6.65
N SER A 48 1.62 22.71 5.80
CA SER A 48 0.89 23.95 6.07
C SER A 48 -0.54 24.04 5.51
N ARG A 49 -1.02 23.09 4.70
CA ARG A 49 -2.39 23.12 4.14
C ARG A 49 -3.30 22.06 4.78
N GLY A 50 -4.02 22.42 5.84
CA GLY A 50 -5.18 21.67 6.37
C GLY A 50 -4.89 20.32 7.05
N ALA A 51 -5.71 19.96 8.06
CA ALA A 51 -5.57 18.71 8.81
C ALA A 51 -5.78 17.45 7.94
N SER A 52 -6.63 17.54 6.91
CA SER A 52 -6.96 16.43 6.00
C SER A 52 -5.81 16.06 5.06
N SER A 53 -5.10 17.06 4.51
CA SER A 53 -3.97 16.82 3.60
C SER A 53 -2.79 16.17 4.34
N ARG A 54 -2.51 16.60 5.58
CA ARG A 54 -1.47 15.95 6.42
C ARG A 54 -1.78 14.48 6.68
N LEU A 55 -3.04 14.15 6.97
CA LEU A 55 -3.45 12.76 7.19
C LEU A 55 -3.25 11.90 5.95
N TRP A 56 -3.64 12.39 4.77
CA TRP A 56 -3.47 11.66 3.52
C TRP A 56 -2.01 11.49 3.11
N ILE A 57 -1.16 12.50 3.33
CA ILE A 57 0.29 12.38 3.13
C ILE A 57 0.87 11.24 3.99
N VAL A 58 0.54 11.22 5.29
CA VAL A 58 1.03 10.15 6.19
C VAL A 58 0.57 8.78 5.74
N ARG A 59 -0.68 8.66 5.26
CA ARG A 59 -1.22 7.38 4.75
C ARG A 59 -0.57 6.97 3.43
N LEU A 60 -0.31 7.90 2.52
CA LEU A 60 0.44 7.65 1.29
C LEU A 60 1.87 7.16 1.60
N GLN A 61 2.58 7.85 2.49
CA GLN A 61 3.91 7.41 2.95
C GLN A 61 3.87 6.02 3.57
N THR A 62 2.82 5.72 4.34
CA THR A 62 2.63 4.39 4.93
C THR A 62 2.43 3.32 3.86
N ILE A 63 1.56 3.55 2.88
CA ILE A 63 1.33 2.66 1.74
C ILE A 63 2.64 2.42 0.98
N LEU A 64 3.36 3.49 0.64
CA LEU A 64 4.63 3.40 -0.08
C LEU A 64 5.67 2.59 0.69
N ARG A 65 5.82 2.82 2.00
CA ARG A 65 6.75 2.03 2.84
C ARG A 65 6.39 0.55 2.86
N TRP A 66 5.10 0.23 2.97
CA TRP A 66 4.64 -1.16 2.95
C TRP A 66 4.84 -1.82 1.59
N SER A 67 4.52 -1.11 0.50
CA SER A 67 4.76 -1.58 -0.87
C SER A 67 6.25 -1.82 -1.14
N SER A 68 7.13 -0.89 -0.75
CA SER A 68 8.58 -1.06 -0.90
C SER A 68 9.10 -2.26 -0.12
N LEU A 69 8.65 -2.46 1.12
CA LEU A 69 9.05 -3.60 1.93
C LEU A 69 8.65 -4.94 1.29
N ALA A 70 7.47 -5.00 0.66
CA ALA A 70 7.03 -6.20 -0.05
C ALA A 70 7.79 -6.40 -1.38
N LEU A 71 8.15 -5.34 -2.09
CA LEU A 71 9.00 -5.41 -3.28
C LEU A 71 10.42 -5.90 -2.94
N GLU A 72 11.00 -5.40 -1.86
CA GLU A 72 12.29 -5.88 -1.34
C GLU A 72 12.21 -7.37 -0.99
N GLU A 73 11.09 -7.84 -0.42
CA GLU A 73 10.89 -9.27 -0.19
C GLU A 73 10.80 -10.06 -1.50
N GLU A 74 10.02 -9.59 -2.49
CA GLU A 74 9.90 -10.24 -3.80
C GLU A 74 11.28 -10.36 -4.48
N GLU A 75 12.09 -9.30 -4.45
CA GLU A 75 13.45 -9.30 -5.00
C GLU A 75 14.38 -10.23 -4.21
N TRP A 76 14.34 -10.16 -2.88
CA TRP A 76 15.13 -11.06 -2.04
C TRP A 76 14.79 -12.52 -2.34
N LEU A 77 13.51 -12.90 -2.39
CA LEU A 77 13.08 -14.24 -2.77
C LEU A 77 13.56 -14.65 -4.16
N ARG A 78 13.60 -13.71 -5.11
CA ARG A 78 14.13 -13.93 -6.45
C ARG A 78 15.62 -14.23 -6.45
N THR A 79 16.41 -13.46 -5.71
CA THR A 79 17.86 -13.75 -5.56
C THR A 79 18.13 -15.09 -4.89
N GLN A 80 17.23 -15.57 -4.04
CA GLN A 80 17.30 -16.90 -3.43
C GLN A 80 16.81 -18.04 -4.35
N GLY A 81 16.39 -17.74 -5.59
CA GLY A 81 15.82 -18.73 -6.50
C GLY A 81 14.43 -19.25 -6.09
N LEU A 82 13.76 -18.57 -5.16
CA LEU A 82 12.44 -18.93 -4.62
C LEU A 82 11.27 -18.27 -5.39
N ASP A 83 11.56 -17.60 -6.51
CA ASP A 83 10.56 -16.89 -7.35
C ASP A 83 9.64 -17.83 -8.16
N ARG A 84 9.92 -19.13 -8.21
CA ARG A 84 8.99 -20.09 -8.85
C ARG A 84 8.04 -20.69 -7.84
N ALA A 85 6.75 -20.43 -8.04
CA ALA A 85 5.68 -21.19 -7.41
C ALA A 85 5.90 -22.68 -7.72
N HIS A 86 6.41 -23.44 -6.74
CA HIS A 86 6.42 -24.88 -6.87
C HIS A 86 4.97 -25.35 -6.80
N PRO A 87 4.44 -26.08 -7.79
CA PRO A 87 3.02 -26.43 -7.88
C PRO A 87 2.48 -27.25 -6.70
N LYS A 88 3.35 -27.71 -5.78
CA LYS A 88 2.98 -28.46 -4.57
C LYS A 88 3.17 -27.70 -3.25
N ARG A 89 3.65 -26.45 -3.25
CA ARG A 89 3.85 -25.65 -2.03
C ARG A 89 2.99 -24.39 -2.07
N GLN A 90 1.69 -24.57 -1.84
CA GLN A 90 0.87 -23.49 -1.28
C GLN A 90 1.41 -23.22 0.12
N VAL A 91 2.13 -22.12 0.30
CA VAL A 91 2.24 -21.23 1.48
C VAL A 91 3.56 -20.48 1.31
N ARG A 92 3.56 -19.48 0.43
CA ARG A 92 4.71 -18.61 0.16
C ARG A 92 4.99 -17.63 1.31
N GLY A 93 3.98 -17.30 2.14
CA GLY A 93 4.02 -16.12 3.01
C GLY A 93 4.48 -16.32 4.46
N VAL A 94 4.28 -17.48 5.07
CA VAL A 94 4.48 -17.60 6.53
C VAL A 94 5.95 -17.87 6.90
N TRP A 95 6.67 -18.60 6.05
CA TRP A 95 8.03 -19.08 6.35
C TRP A 95 9.15 -18.15 5.86
N SER A 96 8.90 -17.31 4.85
CA SER A 96 9.88 -16.34 4.36
C SER A 96 10.02 -15.11 5.27
N MET A 97 8.94 -14.74 5.97
CA MET A 97 8.85 -13.44 6.65
C MET A 97 9.89 -13.26 7.77
N PRO A 98 10.10 -14.21 8.70
CA PRO A 98 11.14 -14.07 9.72
C PRO A 98 12.55 -14.03 9.14
N SER A 99 12.81 -14.83 8.10
CA SER A 99 14.12 -14.90 7.43
C SER A 99 14.44 -13.62 6.66
N PHE A 100 13.45 -13.09 5.94
CA PHE A 100 13.55 -11.81 5.23
C PHE A 100 13.75 -10.63 6.20
N LEU A 101 12.96 -10.55 7.27
CA LEU A 101 13.13 -9.49 8.27
C LEU A 101 14.51 -9.54 8.93
N ARG A 102 15.02 -10.74 9.22
CA ARG A 102 16.39 -10.94 9.71
C ARG A 102 17.44 -10.50 8.68
N HIS A 103 17.23 -10.79 7.40
CA HIS A 103 18.11 -10.34 6.32
C HIS A 103 18.20 -8.81 6.26
N LEU A 104 17.09 -8.10 6.52
CA LEU A 104 17.07 -6.63 6.63
C LEU A 104 17.64 -6.09 7.96
N GLY A 105 18.17 -6.95 8.84
CA GLY A 105 18.64 -6.55 10.17
C GLY A 105 17.52 -6.11 11.11
N ARG A 106 16.26 -6.46 10.81
CA ARG A 106 15.09 -6.05 11.60
C ARG A 106 14.66 -7.16 12.57
N SER A 107 14.18 -6.75 13.74
CA SER A 107 13.46 -7.65 14.62
C SER A 107 12.18 -8.12 13.94
N SER A 108 11.81 -9.39 14.17
CA SER A 108 10.52 -9.94 13.74
C SER A 108 9.40 -9.50 14.69
N ASP A 109 9.32 -8.19 14.98
CA ASP A 109 8.29 -7.65 15.85
C ASP A 109 6.92 -7.60 15.15
N HIS A 110 5.87 -7.38 15.95
CA HIS A 110 4.50 -7.33 15.45
C HIS A 110 4.30 -6.26 14.36
N ASN A 111 5.00 -5.12 14.48
CA ASN A 111 4.85 -4.00 13.55
C ASN A 111 5.49 -4.29 12.20
N ALA A 112 6.69 -4.87 12.18
CA ALA A 112 7.39 -5.27 10.96
C ALA A 112 6.63 -6.38 10.23
N CYS A 113 6.13 -7.38 10.97
CA CYS A 113 5.28 -8.44 10.44
C CYS A 113 3.99 -7.87 9.84
N SER A 114 3.31 -6.99 10.56
CA SER A 114 2.08 -6.34 10.10
C SER A 114 2.33 -5.50 8.85
N ALA A 115 3.39 -4.69 8.84
CA ALA A 115 3.76 -3.87 7.70
C ALA A 115 4.01 -4.70 6.43
N LEU A 116 4.74 -5.80 6.54
CA LEU A 116 5.00 -6.68 5.40
C LEU A 116 3.72 -7.40 4.93
N GLN A 117 2.86 -7.84 5.84
CA GLN A 117 1.57 -8.43 5.47
C GLN A 117 0.68 -7.44 4.72
N GLN A 118 0.63 -6.17 5.15
CA GLN A 118 -0.11 -5.13 4.44
C GLN A 118 0.56 -4.79 3.10
N GLY A 119 1.89 -4.79 3.04
CA GLY A 119 2.65 -4.63 1.79
C GLY A 119 2.31 -5.70 0.76
N ARG A 120 2.33 -6.98 1.16
CA ARG A 120 1.92 -8.09 0.30
C ARG A 120 0.46 -7.98 -0.15
N LYS A 121 -0.42 -7.49 0.71
CA LYS A 121 -1.82 -7.20 0.35
C LYS A 121 -1.87 -6.14 -0.76
N LEU A 122 -1.20 -5.00 -0.58
CA LEU A 122 -1.11 -3.95 -1.60
C LEU A 122 -0.53 -4.50 -2.92
N ARG A 123 0.52 -5.32 -2.86
CA ARG A 123 1.12 -5.97 -4.04
C ARG A 123 0.14 -6.85 -4.81
N ARG A 124 -0.74 -7.61 -4.13
CA ARG A 124 -1.76 -8.40 -4.83
C ARG A 124 -2.74 -7.52 -5.62
N PHE A 125 -3.13 -6.35 -5.08
CA PHE A 125 -3.93 -5.40 -5.86
C PHE A 125 -3.13 -4.81 -7.03
N GLU A 126 -1.86 -4.44 -6.82
CA GLU A 126 -1.03 -3.89 -7.92
C GLU A 126 -0.76 -4.90 -9.04
N ILE A 127 -0.59 -6.18 -8.71
CA ILE A 127 -0.42 -7.25 -9.70
C ILE A 127 -1.70 -7.44 -10.51
N GLU A 128 -2.87 -7.35 -9.87
CA GLU A 128 -4.17 -7.56 -10.51
C GLU A 128 -4.62 -6.37 -11.37
N PHE A 129 -4.47 -5.14 -10.86
CA PHE A 129 -5.05 -3.94 -11.47
C PHE A 129 -4.03 -2.97 -12.07
N GLY A 130 -2.73 -3.26 -11.91
CA GLY A 130 -1.64 -2.40 -12.36
C GLY A 130 -1.08 -1.49 -11.26
N GLU A 131 0.09 -0.94 -11.54
CA GLU A 131 0.78 -0.07 -10.60
C GLU A 131 0.01 1.25 -10.36
N GLY A 132 0.03 1.72 -9.11
CA GLY A 132 -0.65 2.96 -8.70
C GLY A 132 -1.97 2.72 -7.97
N ILE A 133 -2.65 1.58 -8.21
CA ILE A 133 -3.91 1.22 -7.52
C ILE A 133 -3.77 1.23 -5.99
N ALA A 134 -2.59 0.87 -5.48
CA ALA A 134 -2.31 0.86 -4.05
C ALA A 134 -2.52 2.23 -3.39
N LEU A 135 -2.23 3.32 -4.11
CA LEU A 135 -2.34 4.69 -3.58
C LEU A 135 -3.80 5.12 -3.37
N LEU A 136 -4.75 4.54 -4.13
CA LEU A 136 -6.18 4.80 -3.96
C LEU A 136 -6.72 4.33 -2.61
N PHE A 137 -6.01 3.43 -1.92
CA PHE A 137 -6.41 3.00 -0.60
C PHE A 137 -6.00 3.98 0.51
N ALA A 138 -5.27 5.07 0.22
CA ALA A 138 -4.93 6.08 1.23
C ALA A 138 -6.15 6.67 1.98
N PRO A 139 -7.23 7.13 1.32
CA PRO A 139 -8.42 7.62 2.01
C PRO A 139 -9.10 6.57 2.90
N VAL A 140 -8.99 5.29 2.54
CA VAL A 140 -9.65 4.16 3.24
C VAL A 140 -8.67 3.23 3.96
N LEU A 141 -7.44 3.68 4.22
CA LEU A 141 -6.36 2.83 4.74
C LEU A 141 -6.73 2.11 6.04
N PRO A 142 -7.39 2.74 7.04
CA PRO A 142 -7.80 2.03 8.26
C PRO A 142 -8.74 0.86 7.99
N THR A 143 -9.69 1.04 7.06
CA THR A 143 -10.65 0.03 6.63
C THR A 143 -9.93 -1.09 5.87
N PHE A 144 -9.09 -0.72 4.91
CA PHE A 144 -8.27 -1.64 4.11
C PHE A 144 -7.39 -2.57 4.96
N ARG A 145 -6.74 -2.02 6.00
CA ARG A 145 -5.87 -2.79 6.91
C ARG A 145 -6.62 -3.95 7.57
N ARG A 146 -7.90 -3.74 7.88
CA ARG A 146 -8.76 -4.68 8.61
C ARG A 146 -9.45 -5.70 7.71
N LEU A 147 -9.31 -5.60 6.38
CA LEU A 147 -9.86 -6.60 5.46
C LEU A 147 -9.25 -7.97 5.74
N SER A 148 -10.12 -8.96 5.91
CA SER A 148 -9.75 -10.37 5.90
C SER A 148 -9.35 -10.79 4.47
N LEU A 149 -8.72 -11.96 4.32
CA LEU A 149 -8.38 -12.49 3.00
C LEU A 149 -9.63 -12.74 2.12
N ILE A 150 -10.76 -13.11 2.74
CA ILE A 150 -12.02 -13.35 2.03
C ILE A 150 -12.57 -12.01 1.49
N GLU A 151 -12.62 -10.99 2.33
CA GLU A 151 -13.09 -9.66 1.95
C GLU A 151 -12.13 -8.96 1.00
N GLU A 152 -10.84 -9.24 1.09
CA GLU A 152 -9.85 -8.81 0.10
C GLU A 152 -10.16 -9.39 -1.28
N ALA A 153 -10.35 -10.70 -1.40
CA ALA A 153 -10.68 -11.34 -2.67
C ALA A 153 -12.00 -10.81 -3.24
N LYS A 154 -12.99 -10.58 -2.38
CA LYS A 154 -14.27 -9.98 -2.74
C LYS A 154 -14.11 -8.52 -3.21
N ALA A 155 -13.28 -7.73 -2.54
CA ALA A 155 -12.97 -6.37 -2.97
C ALA A 155 -12.31 -6.34 -4.34
N MET A 156 -11.39 -7.28 -4.63
CA MET A 156 -10.82 -7.43 -5.97
C MET A 156 -11.90 -7.78 -7.00
N GLN A 157 -12.82 -8.71 -6.70
CA GLN A 157 -13.91 -9.04 -7.63
C GLN A 157 -14.82 -7.83 -7.90
N LEU A 158 -15.17 -7.07 -6.87
CA LEU A 158 -16.02 -5.87 -7.01
C LEU A 158 -15.29 -4.75 -7.76
N LEU A 159 -14.00 -4.53 -7.52
CA LEU A 159 -13.18 -3.60 -8.29
C LEU A 159 -13.07 -4.03 -9.75
N ARG A 160 -12.93 -5.33 -10.00
CA ARG A 160 -12.97 -5.86 -11.36
C ARG A 160 -14.34 -5.64 -12.00
N ALA A 161 -15.43 -5.59 -11.26
CA ALA A 161 -16.75 -5.29 -11.81
C ALA A 161 -16.97 -3.77 -12.06
N SER A 162 -16.25 -2.88 -11.37
CA SER A 162 -16.38 -1.42 -11.51
C SER A 162 -15.37 -0.84 -12.52
N HIS A 163 -15.82 -0.59 -13.75
CA HIS A 163 -14.92 -0.62 -14.91
C HIS A 163 -14.29 0.70 -15.41
N THR A 164 -14.50 1.89 -14.83
CA THR A 164 -14.07 3.11 -15.55
C THR A 164 -13.21 4.11 -14.79
N ASN A 165 -13.57 4.54 -13.58
CA ASN A 165 -12.83 5.66 -12.98
C ASN A 165 -11.60 5.23 -12.16
N ILE A 166 -11.69 4.11 -11.46
CA ILE A 166 -10.63 3.66 -10.52
C ILE A 166 -9.31 3.35 -11.23
N LEU A 167 -9.36 2.71 -12.41
CA LEU A 167 -8.15 2.39 -13.17
C LEU A 167 -7.52 3.64 -13.80
N ILE A 168 -8.34 4.60 -14.26
CA ILE A 168 -7.85 5.88 -14.77
C ILE A 168 -7.18 6.68 -13.65
N ASP A 169 -7.79 6.71 -12.46
CA ASP A 169 -7.22 7.38 -11.29
C ASP A 169 -5.94 6.68 -10.81
N ALA A 170 -5.87 5.35 -10.88
CA ALA A 170 -4.66 4.57 -10.59
C ALA A 170 -3.51 4.88 -11.55
N GLN A 171 -3.80 4.98 -12.86
CA GLN A 171 -2.80 5.35 -13.86
C GLN A 171 -2.27 6.77 -13.65
N ARG A 172 -3.14 7.72 -13.31
CA ARG A 172 -2.71 9.08 -12.93
C ARG A 172 -1.79 9.04 -11.71
N LEU A 173 -2.12 8.19 -10.74
CA LEU A 173 -1.36 7.97 -9.51
C LEU A 173 -0.01 7.28 -9.71
N LEU A 174 0.18 6.52 -10.79
CA LEU A 174 1.46 5.91 -11.13
C LEU A 174 2.57 6.95 -11.29
N TYR A 175 2.25 8.09 -11.91
CA TYR A 175 3.20 9.20 -12.04
C TYR A 175 3.68 9.70 -10.67
N PHE A 176 2.77 9.82 -9.71
CA PHE A 176 3.10 10.21 -8.34
C PHE A 176 3.90 9.15 -7.60
N LYS A 177 3.56 7.86 -7.76
CA LYS A 177 4.28 6.74 -7.15
C LYS A 177 5.77 6.80 -7.51
N SER A 178 6.09 6.99 -8.79
CA SER A 178 7.47 7.05 -9.28
C SER A 178 8.29 8.18 -8.64
N LYS A 179 7.72 9.38 -8.52
CA LYS A 179 8.40 10.53 -7.93
C LYS A 179 8.51 10.43 -6.41
N TYR A 180 7.49 9.91 -5.73
CA TYR A 180 7.52 9.76 -4.27
C TYR A 180 8.44 8.61 -3.83
N GLN A 181 8.52 7.51 -4.61
CA GLN A 181 9.51 6.44 -4.36
C GLN A 181 10.95 6.93 -4.48
N ALA A 182 11.22 7.95 -5.30
CA ALA A 182 12.53 8.61 -5.34
C ALA A 182 12.82 9.44 -4.06
N LEU A 183 11.78 9.91 -3.37
CA LEU A 183 11.88 10.72 -2.14
C LEU A 183 11.89 9.87 -0.86
N VAL A 184 11.34 8.66 -0.88
CA VAL A 184 11.45 7.73 0.25
C VAL A 184 12.87 7.18 0.27
N PRO A 185 13.68 7.43 1.32
CA PRO A 185 15.02 6.88 1.40
C PRO A 185 14.92 5.36 1.29
N ARG A 186 15.59 4.78 0.29
CA ARG A 186 15.84 3.34 0.29
C ARG A 186 16.67 3.06 1.53
N PRO A 187 16.31 2.09 2.39
CA PRO A 187 17.24 1.62 3.40
C PRO A 187 18.47 1.12 2.63
N ILE A 188 19.59 1.81 2.81
CA ILE A 188 20.88 1.40 2.26
C ILE A 188 21.17 0.04 2.90
N LEU A 189 21.13 -1.02 2.11
CA LEU A 189 21.68 -2.30 2.53
C LEU A 189 23.17 -2.07 2.81
N PRO A 190 23.70 -2.47 3.98
CA PRO A 190 25.13 -2.62 4.10
C PRO A 190 25.55 -3.68 3.09
N ILE A 191 26.33 -3.27 2.10
CA ILE A 191 27.01 -4.19 1.19
C ILE A 191 28.00 -5.00 2.05
N PRO A 192 28.08 -6.33 1.89
CA PRO A 192 28.95 -7.20 2.69
C PRO A 192 30.43 -6.82 2.61
#